data_AF-A0A9E4R9N8-F1
#
_entry.id   AF-A0A9E4R9N8-F1
#
_cell.length_a   1.000
_cell.length_b   1.000
_cell.length_c   1.000
_cell.angle_alpha   90.00
_cell.angle_beta   90.00
_cell.angle_gamma   90.00
#
_symmetry.space_group_name_H-M   'P 1'
#
loop_
_entity.id
_entity.type
_entity.pdbx_description
1 polymer ?
#
loop_
_entity_poly.entity_id
_entity_poly.type
_entity_poly.pdbx_seq_one_letter_code
_entity_poly.pdbx_strand_id
1 'polypeptide(L)'
;MNETQPLIEQDDIVEVVAIVTSGLDGGVLISRDGDNGGLPHLRLSRSDFRSASPLNKAMAEKFGLTTTVLSPLFQRMSEGRQLNLRAYSFERHAGGVRPDGSDWVLVDDINDVALSSQIDRQARDAWLASQNGEAAQRCPWGVPGWWDEAVHWIDEELGRLDITRTGSPVQLRAWSLSAIIRIPTSVGQVFFKAVPAFMSHEGAAMAALSEAHPSMVPPPLAADGPRGWLLMPDFRGNFLGRVPDVGRWEEAVSIHARMQLEQSGRARSWLDLGCPDRTLGRMVDLVDPLITVSAGMLAGRPDGLSDEETEALQGLSMRLKVMCAQLADFNIPHSLVHGDLGGNILVKDDGGFVFFDWTDACISHPFF
;
A
#
# COMPACT_ATOMS: atom_id res chain seq x y z
N MET A 1 -16.90 14.24 -34.20
CA MET A 1 -17.63 14.98 -33.16
C MET A 1 -16.83 14.78 -31.91
N ASN A 2 -16.24 15.87 -31.41
CA ASN A 2 -15.26 15.87 -30.32
C ASN A 2 -15.85 15.25 -29.06
N GLU A 3 -15.22 14.18 -28.58
CA GLU A 3 -15.36 13.76 -27.18
C GLU A 3 -14.64 14.81 -26.34
N THR A 4 -15.43 15.66 -25.70
CA THR A 4 -14.96 16.64 -24.73
C THR A 4 -14.36 15.86 -23.55
N GLN A 5 -13.03 15.86 -23.43
CA GLN A 5 -12.37 15.52 -22.17
C GLN A 5 -13.04 16.32 -21.04
N PRO A 6 -13.38 15.70 -19.89
CA PRO A 6 -13.88 16.47 -18.76
C PRO A 6 -12.82 17.50 -18.37
N LEU A 7 -13.20 18.77 -18.42
CA LEU A 7 -12.40 19.88 -17.90
C LEU A 7 -12.22 19.62 -16.40
N ILE A 8 -11.00 19.23 -16.02
CA ILE A 8 -10.60 19.14 -14.62
C ILE A 8 -10.73 20.58 -14.07
N GLU A 9 -11.67 20.81 -13.16
CA GLU A 9 -11.78 22.09 -12.44
C GLU A 9 -10.44 22.37 -11.75
N GLN A 10 -10.00 23.63 -11.77
CA GLN A 10 -8.68 24.04 -11.23
C GLN A 10 -8.46 23.60 -9.77
N ASP A 11 -9.54 23.40 -9.00
CA ASP A 11 -9.52 22.96 -7.61
C ASP A 11 -9.39 21.44 -7.41
N ASP A 12 -9.31 20.64 -8.47
CA ASP A 12 -9.16 19.18 -8.40
C ASP A 12 -7.82 18.65 -8.93
N ILE A 13 -6.84 19.54 -9.06
CA ILE A 13 -5.47 19.19 -9.50
C ILE A 13 -4.58 19.01 -8.28
N VAL A 14 -3.76 17.95 -8.30
CA VAL A 14 -2.65 17.74 -7.38
C VAL A 14 -1.34 17.94 -8.14
N GLU A 15 -0.49 18.82 -7.62
CA GLU A 15 0.88 18.95 -8.08
C GLU A 15 1.72 17.78 -7.53
N VAL A 16 2.54 17.20 -8.40
CA VAL A 16 3.44 16.11 -8.02
C VAL A 16 4.86 16.48 -8.37
N VAL A 17 5.77 16.38 -7.39
CA VAL A 17 7.21 16.48 -7.60
C VAL A 17 7.82 15.09 -7.58
N ALA A 18 8.62 14.77 -8.57
CA ALA A 18 9.20 13.45 -8.76
C ALA A 18 10.72 13.48 -8.58
N ILE A 19 11.23 12.63 -7.70
CA ILE A 19 12.65 12.26 -7.70
C ILE A 19 12.77 11.03 -8.59
N VAL A 20 13.33 11.19 -9.79
CA VAL A 20 13.50 10.08 -10.73
C VAL A 20 14.94 9.60 -10.67
N THR A 21 15.12 8.37 -10.22
CA THR A 21 16.43 7.70 -10.14
C THR A 21 16.63 6.77 -11.34
N SER A 22 17.88 6.63 -11.77
CA SER A 22 18.29 5.62 -12.76
C SER A 22 19.25 4.64 -12.10
N GLY A 23 18.83 3.39 -11.92
CA GLY A 23 19.74 2.31 -11.50
C GLY A 23 20.81 2.00 -12.54
N LEU A 24 20.58 2.37 -13.81
CA LEU A 24 21.52 2.20 -14.92
C LEU A 24 22.63 3.27 -14.93
N ASP A 25 22.27 4.52 -14.59
CA ASP A 25 23.17 5.67 -14.68
C ASP A 25 23.65 6.18 -13.30
N GLY A 26 23.16 5.58 -12.20
CA GLY A 26 23.53 5.97 -10.83
C GLY A 26 23.16 7.40 -10.44
N GLY A 27 22.15 7.99 -11.11
CA GLY A 27 21.86 9.41 -11.02
C GLY A 27 20.39 9.75 -10.85
N VAL A 28 20.14 11.02 -10.49
CA VAL A 28 18.84 11.66 -10.39
C VAL A 28 18.63 12.61 -11.56
N LEU A 29 17.43 12.58 -12.14
CA LEU A 29 17.07 13.45 -13.26
C LEU A 29 16.88 14.89 -12.79
N ILE A 30 17.66 15.80 -13.34
CA ILE A 30 17.58 17.25 -13.09
C ILE A 30 17.28 17.96 -14.42
N SER A 31 16.21 18.74 -14.44
CA SER A 31 15.93 19.69 -15.53
C SER A 31 16.83 20.91 -15.35
N ARG A 32 17.41 21.43 -16.44
CA ARG A 32 18.33 22.57 -16.45
C ARG A 32 17.63 23.83 -16.94
N ASP A 33 17.81 24.91 -16.19
CA ASP A 33 17.45 26.28 -16.60
C ASP A 33 18.60 27.23 -16.24
N GLY A 34 19.53 27.40 -17.20
CA GLY A 34 20.81 28.06 -16.96
C GLY A 34 21.64 27.30 -15.92
N ASP A 35 22.12 28.01 -14.89
CA ASP A 35 22.87 27.43 -13.77
C ASP A 35 21.95 26.77 -12.72
N ASN A 36 20.63 26.94 -12.82
CA ASN A 36 19.67 26.38 -11.88
C ASN A 36 19.17 25.00 -12.34
N GLY A 37 18.90 24.14 -11.36
CA GLY A 37 18.25 22.86 -11.54
C GLY A 37 16.78 22.88 -11.09
N GLY A 38 16.00 21.95 -11.61
CA GLY A 38 14.66 21.63 -11.13
C GLY A 38 14.36 20.14 -11.20
N LEU A 39 13.53 19.66 -10.30
CA LEU A 39 13.00 18.30 -10.36
C LEU A 39 11.85 18.21 -11.38
N PRO A 40 11.53 17.00 -11.89
CA PRO A 40 10.32 16.81 -12.70
C PRO A 40 9.03 17.09 -11.91
N HIS A 41 8.15 17.92 -12.48
CA HIS A 41 6.80 18.17 -11.94
C HIS A 41 5.73 17.58 -12.85
N LEU A 42 4.69 16.98 -12.26
CA LEU A 42 3.48 16.48 -12.92
C LEU A 42 2.24 17.18 -12.36
N ARG A 43 1.16 17.17 -13.14
CA ARG A 43 -0.16 17.62 -12.70
C ARG A 43 -1.14 16.50 -12.95
N LEU A 44 -1.84 16.06 -11.90
CA LEU A 44 -2.78 14.94 -11.96
C LEU A 44 -4.13 15.36 -11.38
N SER A 45 -5.18 14.69 -11.83
CA SER A 45 -6.47 14.73 -11.16
C SER A 45 -6.33 14.19 -9.74
N ARG A 46 -7.01 14.81 -8.77
CA ARG A 46 -7.05 14.32 -7.39
C ARG A 46 -7.64 12.90 -7.35
N SER A 47 -8.61 12.56 -8.17
CA SER A 47 -9.14 11.17 -8.21
C SER A 47 -8.06 10.09 -8.45
N ASP A 48 -6.94 10.46 -9.07
CA ASP A 48 -5.86 9.56 -9.45
C ASP A 48 -4.71 9.47 -8.42
N PHE A 49 -4.72 10.29 -7.35
CA PHE A 49 -3.52 10.54 -6.53
C PHE A 49 -2.97 9.31 -5.78
N ARG A 50 -3.81 8.29 -5.54
CA ARG A 50 -3.40 7.06 -4.84
C ARG A 50 -2.90 5.97 -5.80
N SER A 51 -3.00 6.18 -7.11
CA SER A 51 -2.71 5.16 -8.12
C SER A 51 -1.34 5.42 -8.75
N ALA A 52 -0.55 4.35 -8.90
CA ALA A 52 0.74 4.43 -9.56
C ALA A 52 0.60 4.54 -11.09
N SER A 53 -0.47 3.98 -11.69
CA SER A 53 -0.61 3.95 -13.14
C SER A 53 -0.72 5.36 -13.77
N PRO A 54 -1.54 6.29 -13.24
CA PRO A 54 -1.60 7.67 -13.75
C PRO A 54 -0.27 8.42 -13.61
N LEU A 55 0.48 8.19 -12.52
CA LEU A 55 1.81 8.77 -12.31
C LEU A 55 2.79 8.30 -13.39
N ASN A 56 2.89 6.99 -13.62
CA ASN A 56 3.78 6.41 -14.64
C ASN A 56 3.36 6.84 -16.05
N LYS A 57 2.05 6.91 -16.32
CA LYS A 57 1.53 7.42 -17.60
C LYS A 57 1.93 8.88 -17.83
N ALA A 58 1.78 9.74 -16.83
CA ALA A 58 2.15 11.15 -16.93
C ALA A 58 3.67 11.33 -17.10
N MET A 59 4.51 10.49 -16.48
CA MET A 59 5.94 10.45 -16.73
C MET A 59 6.27 10.08 -18.18
N ALA A 60 5.61 9.06 -18.72
CA ALA A 60 5.79 8.65 -20.11
C ALA A 60 5.36 9.73 -21.10
N GLU A 61 4.20 10.36 -20.88
CA GLU A 61 3.66 11.39 -21.79
C GLU A 61 4.47 12.69 -21.75
N LYS A 62 4.89 13.13 -20.58
CA LYS A 62 5.58 14.42 -20.42
C LYS A 62 7.09 14.33 -20.65
N PHE A 63 7.72 13.24 -20.20
CA PHE A 63 9.17 13.10 -20.21
C PHE A 63 9.67 11.95 -21.10
N GLY A 64 8.79 11.16 -21.71
CA GLY A 64 9.22 10.00 -22.53
C GLY A 64 9.88 8.89 -21.71
N LEU A 65 9.65 8.86 -20.40
CA LEU A 65 10.28 7.92 -19.46
C LEU A 65 9.33 6.79 -19.09
N THR A 66 9.80 5.56 -19.20
CA THR A 66 9.16 4.40 -18.57
C THR A 66 9.63 4.31 -17.13
N THR A 67 8.70 4.37 -16.18
CA THR A 67 9.01 4.44 -14.75
C THR A 67 8.16 3.49 -13.92
N THR A 68 8.65 3.20 -12.72
CA THR A 68 7.89 2.62 -11.61
C THR A 68 7.94 3.58 -10.43
N VAL A 69 6.82 3.77 -9.74
CA VAL A 69 6.76 4.52 -8.48
C VAL A 69 7.37 3.66 -7.37
N LEU A 70 8.35 4.18 -6.63
CA LEU A 70 8.97 3.48 -5.51
C LEU A 70 8.25 3.80 -4.20
N SER A 71 8.23 5.07 -3.79
CA SER A 71 7.62 5.48 -2.52
C SER A 71 7.09 6.91 -2.54
N PRO A 72 6.03 7.21 -1.77
CA PRO A 72 5.70 8.59 -1.42
C PRO A 72 6.76 9.15 -0.46
N LEU A 73 7.13 10.42 -0.64
CA LEU A 73 8.12 11.12 0.19
C LEU A 73 7.45 12.03 1.21
N PHE A 74 6.54 12.90 0.75
CA PHE A 74 5.71 13.73 1.62
C PHE A 74 4.44 14.15 0.89
N GLN A 75 3.47 14.68 1.64
CA GLN A 75 2.28 15.33 1.10
C GLN A 75 2.04 16.66 1.80
N ARG A 76 1.35 17.59 1.13
CA ARG A 76 0.79 18.77 1.77
C ARG A 76 -0.69 18.89 1.49
N MET A 77 -1.38 19.43 2.48
CA MET A 77 -2.80 19.71 2.42
C MET A 77 -2.99 21.22 2.43
N SER A 78 -3.99 21.71 1.69
CA SER A 78 -4.45 23.09 1.79
C SER A 78 -5.13 23.34 3.14
N GLU A 79 -5.41 24.61 3.47
CA GLU A 79 -6.14 24.99 4.69
C GLU A 79 -7.51 24.26 4.82
N GLY A 80 -8.13 23.92 3.69
CA GLY A 80 -9.35 23.11 3.64
C GLY A 80 -9.14 21.59 3.76
N ARG A 81 -7.95 21.14 4.18
CA ARG A 81 -7.55 19.72 4.24
C ARG A 81 -7.70 19.00 2.89
N GLN A 82 -7.50 19.70 1.78
CA GLN A 82 -7.47 19.08 0.45
C GLN A 82 -6.02 18.82 0.05
N LEU A 83 -5.72 17.61 -0.43
CA LEU A 83 -4.40 17.32 -1.01
C LEU A 83 -4.16 18.25 -2.21
N ASN A 84 -3.06 18.99 -2.17
CA ASN A 84 -2.65 19.89 -3.25
C ASN A 84 -1.25 19.58 -3.80
N LEU A 85 -0.36 18.98 -2.99
CA LEU A 85 1.01 18.66 -3.37
C LEU A 85 1.43 17.31 -2.82
N ARG A 86 2.16 16.54 -3.63
CA ARG A 86 2.81 15.30 -3.19
C ARG A 86 4.18 15.13 -3.83
N ALA A 87 5.12 14.56 -3.09
CA ALA A 87 6.40 14.16 -3.63
C ALA A 87 6.50 12.63 -3.67
N TYR A 88 7.07 12.10 -4.75
CA TYR A 88 7.29 10.66 -4.95
C TYR A 88 8.70 10.40 -5.43
N SER A 89 9.24 9.24 -5.08
CA SER A 89 10.41 8.68 -5.72
C SER A 89 10.00 7.69 -6.82
N PHE A 90 10.76 7.69 -7.90
CA PHE A 90 10.57 6.85 -9.08
C PHE A 90 11.88 6.18 -9.45
N GLU A 91 11.75 5.00 -10.04
CA GLU A 91 12.81 4.34 -10.78
C GLU A 91 12.49 4.42 -12.26
N ARG A 92 13.51 4.78 -13.05
CA ARG A 92 13.46 4.71 -14.51
C ARG A 92 13.90 3.32 -14.98
N HIS A 93 13.20 2.80 -15.98
CA HIS A 93 13.55 1.58 -16.70
C HIS A 93 14.32 1.84 -17.99
N ALA A 94 15.00 0.80 -18.49
CA ALA A 94 15.70 0.84 -19.76
C ALA A 94 14.76 1.24 -20.92
N GLY A 95 15.26 2.09 -21.82
CA GLY A 95 14.47 2.67 -22.91
C GLY A 95 14.11 4.14 -22.66
N GLY A 96 13.68 4.82 -23.73
CA GLY A 96 13.42 6.26 -23.73
C GLY A 96 14.68 7.11 -23.93
N VAL A 97 14.50 8.30 -24.48
CA VAL A 97 15.57 9.30 -24.63
C VAL A 97 15.60 10.14 -23.35
N ARG A 98 16.80 10.54 -22.89
CA ARG A 98 16.92 11.52 -21.81
C ARG A 98 16.14 12.78 -22.23
N PRO A 99 15.25 13.33 -21.38
CA PRO A 99 14.48 14.51 -21.75
C PRO A 99 15.37 15.69 -22.17
N ASP A 100 14.94 16.45 -23.18
CA ASP A 100 15.68 17.63 -23.62
C ASP A 100 15.85 18.64 -22.48
N GLY A 101 17.03 19.25 -22.39
CA GLY A 101 17.34 20.19 -21.31
C GLY A 101 17.43 19.55 -19.93
N SER A 102 17.67 18.24 -19.83
CA SER A 102 17.89 17.56 -18.55
C SER A 102 19.22 16.80 -18.52
N ASP A 103 19.75 16.60 -17.31
CA ASP A 103 20.93 15.79 -17.05
C ASP A 103 20.67 14.80 -15.92
N TRP A 104 21.43 13.70 -15.94
CA TRP A 104 21.54 12.79 -14.80
C TRP A 104 22.68 13.29 -13.91
N VAL A 105 22.35 13.65 -12.68
CA VAL A 105 23.33 14.06 -11.66
C VAL A 105 23.54 12.89 -10.71
N LEU A 106 24.80 12.54 -10.41
CA LEU A 106 25.09 11.47 -9.47
C LEU A 106 24.44 11.76 -8.11
N VAL A 107 24.02 10.70 -7.42
CA VAL A 107 23.37 10.83 -6.11
C VAL A 107 24.23 11.63 -5.12
N ASP A 108 25.54 11.43 -5.15
CA ASP A 108 26.49 12.10 -4.25
C ASP A 108 26.60 13.62 -4.54
N ASP A 109 26.35 14.03 -5.79
CA ASP A 109 26.49 15.41 -6.25
C ASP A 109 25.17 16.21 -6.14
N ILE A 110 24.06 15.57 -5.76
CA ILE A 110 22.73 16.21 -5.78
C ILE A 110 22.60 17.38 -4.80
N ASN A 111 23.43 17.41 -3.75
CA ASN A 111 23.47 18.51 -2.79
C ASN A 111 24.07 19.78 -3.38
N ASP A 112 24.94 19.63 -4.39
CA ASP A 112 25.62 20.74 -5.06
C ASP A 112 24.77 21.37 -6.17
N VAL A 113 23.66 20.72 -6.55
CA VAL A 113 22.71 21.27 -7.51
C VAL A 113 21.91 22.41 -6.88
N ALA A 114 22.02 23.60 -7.47
CA ALA A 114 21.21 24.76 -7.11
C ALA A 114 19.75 24.57 -7.57
N LEU A 115 18.93 23.92 -6.73
CA LEU A 115 17.49 23.79 -6.95
C LEU A 115 16.79 25.10 -6.62
N SER A 116 16.14 25.72 -7.61
CA SER A 116 15.51 27.05 -7.47
C SER A 116 14.25 27.02 -6.60
N SER A 117 13.44 25.96 -6.72
CA SER A 117 12.19 25.76 -5.99
C SER A 117 12.41 25.25 -4.56
N GLN A 118 11.68 25.83 -3.59
CA GLN A 118 11.68 25.33 -2.20
C GLN A 118 11.11 23.92 -2.11
N ILE A 119 10.11 23.59 -2.92
CA ILE A 119 9.48 22.27 -2.93
C ILE A 119 10.50 21.23 -3.40
N ASP A 120 11.32 21.56 -4.40
CA ASP A 120 12.32 20.66 -4.95
C ASP A 120 13.40 20.34 -3.93
N ARG A 121 13.88 21.37 -3.21
CA ARG A 121 14.83 21.19 -2.10
C ARG A 121 14.25 20.27 -1.03
N GLN A 122 12.98 20.45 -0.67
CA GLN A 122 12.32 19.57 0.30
C GLN A 122 12.16 18.13 -0.21
N ALA A 123 11.85 17.94 -1.49
CA ALA A 123 11.74 16.61 -2.09
C ALA A 123 13.08 15.89 -2.11
N ARG A 124 14.17 16.60 -2.46
CA ARG A 124 15.54 16.09 -2.35
C ARG A 124 15.87 15.71 -0.90
N ASP A 125 15.64 16.61 0.05
CA ASP A 125 16.00 16.39 1.46
C ASP A 125 15.19 15.21 2.06
N ALA A 126 13.89 15.11 1.74
CA ALA A 126 13.04 14.00 2.17
C ALA A 126 13.49 12.67 1.53
N TRP A 127 13.87 12.69 0.26
CA TRP A 127 14.41 11.51 -0.42
C TRP A 127 15.75 11.07 0.18
N LEU A 128 16.71 11.98 0.37
CA LEU A 128 17.99 11.67 1.02
C LEU A 128 17.79 11.12 2.44
N ALA A 129 16.87 11.69 3.22
CA ALA A 129 16.51 11.16 4.53
C ALA A 129 15.96 9.72 4.44
N SER A 130 15.12 9.42 3.44
CA SER A 130 14.62 8.06 3.21
C SER A 130 15.74 7.06 2.83
N GLN A 131 16.80 7.53 2.16
CA GLN A 131 17.96 6.71 1.79
C GLN A 131 18.94 6.49 2.96
N ASN A 132 18.89 7.34 3.99
CA ASN A 132 19.73 7.23 5.18
C ASN A 132 19.01 6.57 6.37
N GLY A 133 17.69 6.40 6.28
CA GLY A 133 16.90 5.68 7.29
C GLY A 133 17.30 4.20 7.37
N GLU A 134 17.03 3.59 8.53
CA GLU A 134 17.24 2.15 8.75
C GLU A 134 16.59 1.35 7.62
N ALA A 135 17.32 0.40 7.04
CA ALA A 135 16.82 -0.42 5.94
C ALA A 135 15.49 -1.12 6.29
N ALA A 136 15.31 -1.49 7.56
CA ALA A 136 14.08 -2.11 8.08
C ALA A 136 12.84 -1.21 8.01
N GLN A 137 13.00 0.11 7.87
CA GLN A 137 11.91 1.07 7.77
C GLN A 137 11.51 1.37 6.32
N ARG A 138 12.28 0.88 5.33
CA ARG A 138 11.94 1.06 3.92
C ARG A 138 10.95 0.00 3.48
N CYS A 139 9.98 0.41 2.68
CA CYS A 139 9.12 -0.54 1.98
C CYS A 139 9.98 -1.38 1.03
N PRO A 140 9.77 -2.71 0.93
CA PRO A 140 10.55 -3.56 0.02
C PRO A 140 10.54 -3.08 -1.44
N TRP A 141 9.41 -2.55 -1.91
CA TRP A 141 9.24 -1.95 -3.24
C TRP A 141 9.70 -0.49 -3.36
N GLY A 142 10.30 0.06 -2.30
CA GLY A 142 10.85 1.41 -2.27
C GLY A 142 12.31 1.50 -2.73
N VAL A 143 12.91 0.37 -3.13
CA VAL A 143 14.33 0.25 -3.46
C VAL A 143 14.49 0.04 -4.98
N PRO A 144 15.41 0.75 -5.65
CA PRO A 144 15.69 0.50 -7.07
C PRO A 144 16.01 -0.97 -7.36
N GLY A 145 15.53 -1.49 -8.48
CA GLY A 145 15.67 -2.88 -8.92
C GLY A 145 14.52 -3.80 -8.48
N TRP A 146 13.68 -3.38 -7.52
CA TRP A 146 12.60 -4.23 -7.00
C TRP A 146 11.60 -4.65 -8.07
N TRP A 147 11.33 -3.76 -9.05
CA TRP A 147 10.34 -4.00 -10.09
C TRP A 147 10.76 -5.17 -10.98
N ASP A 148 12.03 -5.17 -11.41
CA ASP A 148 12.57 -6.22 -12.25
C ASP A 148 12.66 -7.55 -11.49
N GLU A 149 13.02 -7.53 -10.20
CA GLU A 149 13.00 -8.71 -9.34
C GLU A 149 11.57 -9.29 -9.21
N ALA A 150 10.58 -8.44 -8.94
CA ALA A 150 9.19 -8.84 -8.82
C ALA A 150 8.65 -9.38 -10.14
N VAL A 151 8.92 -8.73 -11.26
CA VAL A 151 8.49 -9.18 -12.60
C VAL A 151 9.14 -10.51 -12.97
N HIS A 152 10.42 -10.71 -12.64
CA HIS A 152 11.10 -11.97 -12.85
C HIS A 152 10.44 -13.11 -12.07
N TRP A 153 10.17 -12.91 -10.78
CA TRP A 153 9.46 -13.90 -9.96
C TRP A 153 8.04 -14.18 -10.46
N ILE A 154 7.30 -13.15 -10.86
CA ILE A 154 5.98 -13.32 -11.49
C ILE A 154 6.09 -14.22 -12.72
N ASP A 155 7.08 -14.00 -13.59
CA ASP A 155 7.26 -14.78 -14.81
C ASP A 155 7.62 -16.24 -14.51
N GLU A 156 8.44 -16.49 -13.48
CA GLU A 156 8.75 -17.85 -13.01
C GLU A 156 7.51 -18.58 -12.48
N GLU A 157 6.73 -17.95 -11.60
CA GLU A 157 5.53 -18.58 -11.03
C GLU A 157 4.43 -18.79 -12.08
N LEU A 158 4.22 -17.83 -12.98
CA LEU A 158 3.31 -18.00 -14.12
C LEU A 158 3.77 -19.15 -15.03
N GLY A 159 5.07 -19.25 -15.29
CA GLY A 159 5.65 -20.36 -16.06
C GLY A 159 5.43 -21.73 -15.43
N ARG A 160 5.53 -21.85 -14.10
CA ARG A 160 5.23 -23.10 -13.36
C ARG A 160 3.76 -23.51 -13.45
N LEU A 161 2.87 -22.56 -13.70
CA LEU A 161 1.42 -22.76 -13.84
C LEU A 161 0.97 -22.88 -15.31
N ASP A 162 1.89 -22.91 -16.27
CA ASP A 162 1.61 -22.85 -17.70
C ASP A 162 0.73 -21.64 -18.12
N ILE A 163 0.85 -20.53 -17.39
CA ILE A 163 0.16 -19.27 -17.67
C ILE A 163 1.13 -18.34 -18.39
N THR A 164 0.71 -17.79 -19.54
CA THR A 164 1.54 -16.87 -20.33
C THR A 164 1.03 -15.44 -20.19
N ARG A 165 1.94 -14.46 -20.06
CA ARG A 165 1.56 -13.04 -20.13
C ARG A 165 1.11 -12.66 -21.54
N THR A 166 0.03 -11.90 -21.63
CA THR A 166 -0.53 -11.40 -22.89
C THR A 166 -0.31 -9.90 -23.09
N GLY A 167 0.31 -9.23 -22.11
CA GLY A 167 0.69 -7.82 -22.16
C GLY A 167 1.64 -7.45 -21.03
N SER A 168 2.08 -6.20 -21.02
CA SER A 168 2.99 -5.68 -20.00
C SER A 168 2.33 -5.62 -18.62
N PRO A 169 3.06 -5.94 -17.54
CA PRO A 169 2.60 -5.67 -16.18
C PRO A 169 2.31 -4.17 -15.96
N VAL A 170 1.25 -3.88 -15.18
CA VAL A 170 0.80 -2.52 -14.88
C VAL A 170 0.85 -2.30 -13.38
N GLN A 171 1.70 -1.38 -12.92
CA GLN A 171 1.74 -0.99 -11.51
C GLN A 171 0.45 -0.25 -11.15
N LEU A 172 -0.34 -0.80 -10.24
CA LEU A 172 -1.56 -0.18 -9.74
C LEU A 172 -1.29 0.67 -8.50
N ARG A 173 -0.49 0.16 -7.55
CA ARG A 173 -0.23 0.81 -6.27
C ARG A 173 1.23 0.64 -5.84
N ALA A 174 1.72 1.63 -5.11
CA ALA A 174 2.93 1.55 -4.27
C ALA A 174 2.78 2.58 -3.13
N TRP A 175 2.62 2.11 -1.90
CA TRP A 175 2.55 2.96 -0.70
C TRP A 175 3.21 2.27 0.49
N SER A 176 3.01 2.78 1.72
CA SER A 176 3.65 2.28 2.94
C SER A 176 3.36 0.82 3.34
N LEU A 177 2.29 0.20 2.84
CA LEU A 177 1.82 -1.12 3.28
C LEU A 177 1.70 -2.15 2.16
N SER A 178 1.63 -1.72 0.88
CA SER A 178 1.71 -2.66 -0.22
C SER A 178 2.13 -2.01 -1.55
N ALA A 179 2.59 -2.87 -2.46
CA ALA A 179 2.61 -2.63 -3.89
C ALA A 179 1.73 -3.65 -4.61
N ILE A 180 1.03 -3.19 -5.65
CA ILE A 180 0.11 -4.04 -6.43
C ILE A 180 0.44 -3.89 -7.92
N ILE A 181 0.61 -5.02 -8.59
CA ILE A 181 0.86 -5.11 -10.03
C ILE A 181 -0.25 -5.96 -10.65
N ARG A 182 -0.82 -5.49 -11.75
CA ARG A 182 -1.79 -6.24 -12.56
C ARG A 182 -1.11 -6.77 -13.81
N ILE A 183 -1.31 -8.05 -14.10
CA ILE A 183 -0.67 -8.76 -15.19
C ILE A 183 -1.74 -9.33 -16.12
N PRO A 184 -1.83 -8.87 -17.38
CA PRO A 184 -2.64 -9.53 -18.40
C PRO A 184 -2.03 -10.89 -18.75
N THR A 185 -2.83 -11.95 -18.72
CA THR A 185 -2.39 -13.33 -18.98
C THR A 185 -3.34 -14.11 -19.90
N SER A 186 -2.98 -15.33 -20.27
CA SER A 186 -3.79 -16.28 -21.05
C SER A 186 -5.06 -16.73 -20.34
N VAL A 187 -5.14 -16.57 -19.02
CA VAL A 187 -6.31 -16.94 -18.18
C VAL A 187 -7.07 -15.71 -17.65
N GLY A 188 -6.80 -14.53 -18.21
CA GLY A 188 -7.38 -13.27 -17.76
C GLY A 188 -6.39 -12.43 -16.96
N GLN A 189 -6.87 -11.70 -15.95
CA GLN A 189 -6.00 -10.85 -15.14
C GLN A 189 -5.47 -11.65 -13.95
N VAL A 190 -4.18 -11.46 -13.65
CA VAL A 190 -3.52 -11.94 -12.43
C VAL A 190 -3.01 -10.72 -11.69
N PHE A 191 -3.02 -10.78 -10.36
CA PHE A 191 -2.54 -9.70 -9.50
C PHE A 191 -1.38 -10.18 -8.66
N PHE A 192 -0.29 -9.43 -8.69
CA PHE A 192 0.80 -9.54 -7.74
C PHE A 192 0.60 -8.51 -6.63
N LYS A 193 0.86 -8.93 -5.39
CA LYS A 193 0.90 -8.06 -4.22
C LYS A 193 2.18 -8.32 -3.44
N ALA A 194 2.87 -7.24 -3.08
CA ALA A 194 3.94 -7.28 -2.10
C ALA A 194 3.48 -6.56 -0.83
N VAL A 195 3.79 -7.12 0.33
CA VAL A 195 3.51 -6.58 1.67
C VAL A 195 4.80 -6.49 2.50
N PRO A 196 4.88 -5.63 3.53
CA PRO A 196 6.08 -5.58 4.37
C PRO A 196 6.23 -6.88 5.18
N ALA A 197 7.43 -7.13 5.70
CA ALA A 197 7.75 -8.37 6.42
C ALA A 197 6.79 -8.67 7.59
N PHE A 198 6.31 -7.65 8.31
CA PHE A 198 5.36 -7.82 9.42
C PHE A 198 3.95 -8.26 8.98
N MET A 199 3.66 -8.22 7.68
CA MET A 199 2.41 -8.64 7.03
C MET A 199 2.59 -9.88 6.13
N SER A 200 3.77 -10.50 6.12
CA SER A 200 4.12 -11.65 5.27
C SER A 200 3.25 -12.91 5.47
N HIS A 201 2.49 -12.96 6.56
CA HIS A 201 1.58 -14.06 6.89
C HIS A 201 0.36 -14.15 5.95
N GLU A 202 0.03 -13.08 5.20
CA GLU A 202 -1.17 -13.01 4.34
C GLU A 202 -1.30 -14.24 3.41
N GLY A 203 -0.22 -14.62 2.72
CA GLY A 203 -0.26 -15.72 1.74
C GLY A 203 -0.56 -17.07 2.40
N ALA A 204 0.06 -17.34 3.55
CA ALA A 204 -0.18 -18.54 4.32
C ALA A 204 -1.60 -18.55 4.92
N ALA A 205 -2.08 -17.40 5.41
CA ALA A 205 -3.42 -17.26 5.96
C ALA A 205 -4.50 -17.51 4.90
N MET A 206 -4.34 -16.91 3.71
CA MET A 206 -5.24 -17.13 2.58
C MET A 206 -5.23 -18.59 2.11
N ALA A 207 -4.05 -19.20 1.97
CA ALA A 207 -3.95 -20.61 1.58
C ALA A 207 -4.68 -21.53 2.57
N ALA A 208 -4.43 -21.37 3.87
CA ALA A 208 -5.08 -22.18 4.89
C ALA A 208 -6.60 -21.95 4.99
N LEU A 209 -7.08 -20.71 4.82
CA LEU A 209 -8.53 -20.43 4.77
C LEU A 209 -9.19 -21.02 3.52
N SER A 210 -8.50 -20.99 2.39
CA SER A 210 -9.02 -21.49 1.12
C SER A 210 -9.28 -23.00 1.11
N GLU A 211 -8.64 -23.78 1.99
CA GLU A 211 -8.89 -25.22 2.13
C GLU A 211 -10.33 -25.52 2.54
N ALA A 212 -10.88 -24.73 3.47
CA ALA A 212 -12.25 -24.87 3.96
C ALA A 212 -13.25 -23.98 3.20
N HIS A 213 -12.78 -22.85 2.68
CA HIS A 213 -13.62 -21.80 2.12
C HIS A 213 -13.17 -21.29 0.73
N PRO A 214 -12.91 -22.17 -0.26
CA PRO A 214 -12.27 -21.77 -1.52
C PRO A 214 -13.13 -20.80 -2.35
N SER A 215 -14.45 -20.79 -2.17
CA SER A 215 -15.35 -19.85 -2.85
C SER A 215 -15.38 -18.46 -2.22
N MET A 216 -15.03 -18.34 -0.93
CA MET A 216 -15.07 -17.10 -0.15
C MET A 216 -13.69 -16.48 0.04
N VAL A 217 -12.65 -17.32 0.11
CA VAL A 217 -11.24 -16.91 0.14
C VAL A 217 -10.54 -17.72 -0.95
N PRO A 218 -10.52 -17.23 -2.21
CA PRO A 218 -9.88 -17.94 -3.29
C PRO A 218 -8.38 -18.16 -3.01
N PRO A 219 -7.84 -19.34 -3.33
CA PRO A 219 -6.44 -19.64 -3.06
C PRO A 219 -5.51 -18.70 -3.84
N PRO A 220 -4.38 -18.28 -3.26
CA PRO A 220 -3.32 -17.65 -4.04
C PRO A 220 -2.79 -18.63 -5.10
N LEU A 221 -2.41 -18.11 -6.27
CA LEU A 221 -1.73 -18.87 -7.32
C LEU A 221 -0.31 -19.26 -6.92
N ALA A 222 0.38 -18.36 -6.21
CA ALA A 222 1.69 -18.57 -5.63
C ALA A 222 1.91 -17.61 -4.45
N ALA A 223 2.77 -17.97 -3.51
CA ALA A 223 3.18 -17.09 -2.42
C ALA A 223 4.63 -17.36 -2.02
N ASP A 224 5.38 -16.29 -1.75
CA ASP A 224 6.71 -16.32 -1.14
C ASP A 224 6.62 -15.61 0.22
N GLY A 225 6.47 -16.41 1.28
CA GLY A 225 6.32 -15.93 2.65
C GLY A 225 7.48 -15.02 3.10
N PRO A 226 8.75 -15.47 3.03
CA PRO A 226 9.89 -14.63 3.41
C PRO A 226 9.96 -13.27 2.72
N ARG A 227 9.57 -13.17 1.44
CA ARG A 227 9.51 -11.88 0.73
C ARG A 227 8.20 -11.11 0.92
N GLY A 228 7.16 -11.73 1.45
CA GLY A 228 5.82 -11.16 1.54
C GLY A 228 5.19 -10.95 0.17
N TRP A 229 5.40 -11.88 -0.77
CA TRP A 229 4.88 -11.78 -2.14
C TRP A 229 3.75 -12.76 -2.37
N LEU A 230 2.71 -12.30 -3.05
CA LEU A 230 1.52 -13.08 -3.37
C LEU A 230 1.15 -12.88 -4.84
N LEU A 231 0.82 -13.97 -5.51
CA LEU A 231 0.20 -13.97 -6.83
C LEU A 231 -1.23 -14.48 -6.67
N MET A 232 -2.21 -13.73 -7.16
CA MET A 232 -3.64 -13.98 -6.93
C MET A 232 -4.41 -13.96 -8.24
N PRO A 233 -5.46 -14.78 -8.40
CA PRO A 233 -6.37 -14.66 -9.51
C PRO A 233 -7.15 -13.33 -9.41
N ASP A 234 -7.68 -12.85 -10.53
CA ASP A 234 -8.76 -11.86 -10.47
C ASP A 234 -10.00 -12.51 -9.85
N PHE A 235 -10.35 -12.09 -8.63
CA PHE A 235 -11.49 -12.63 -7.89
C PHE A 235 -12.84 -12.35 -8.58
N ARG A 236 -12.89 -11.34 -9.47
CA ARG A 236 -14.10 -10.83 -10.14
C ARG A 236 -15.17 -10.35 -9.15
N GLY A 237 -16.07 -9.50 -9.65
CA GLY A 237 -17.19 -8.97 -8.87
C GLY A 237 -17.06 -7.51 -8.49
N ASN A 238 -18.06 -7.02 -7.76
CA ASN A 238 -18.20 -5.62 -7.38
C ASN A 238 -17.94 -5.44 -5.89
N PHE A 239 -17.24 -4.38 -5.50
CA PHE A 239 -17.08 -4.03 -4.09
C PHE A 239 -18.46 -3.89 -3.41
N LEU A 240 -18.65 -4.58 -2.30
CA LEU A 240 -19.89 -4.53 -1.53
C LEU A 240 -20.24 -3.10 -1.09
N GLY A 241 -19.23 -2.27 -0.78
CA GLY A 241 -19.43 -0.85 -0.46
C GLY A 241 -20.00 0.01 -1.60
N ARG A 242 -20.10 -0.52 -2.82
CA ARG A 242 -20.80 0.13 -3.95
C ARG A 242 -22.21 -0.42 -4.15
N VAL A 243 -22.63 -1.39 -3.35
CA VAL A 243 -23.97 -1.98 -3.38
C VAL A 243 -24.82 -1.26 -2.32
N PRO A 244 -25.80 -0.44 -2.71
CA PRO A 244 -26.64 0.33 -1.77
C PRO A 244 -27.76 -0.55 -1.19
N ASP A 245 -27.41 -1.75 -0.71
CA ASP A 245 -28.33 -2.71 -0.09
C ASP A 245 -27.74 -3.21 1.24
N VAL A 246 -28.37 -2.81 2.34
CA VAL A 246 -27.96 -3.22 3.70
C VAL A 246 -28.15 -4.72 3.91
N GLY A 247 -29.14 -5.35 3.27
CA GLY A 247 -29.36 -6.79 3.41
C GLY A 247 -28.16 -7.61 2.91
N ARG A 248 -27.44 -7.11 1.90
CA ARG A 248 -26.19 -7.72 1.39
C ARG A 248 -25.05 -7.60 2.40
N TRP A 249 -25.00 -6.52 3.17
CA TRP A 249 -24.05 -6.38 4.28
C TRP A 249 -24.37 -7.33 5.43
N GLU A 250 -25.65 -7.43 5.82
CA GLU A 250 -26.09 -8.36 6.86
C GLU A 250 -25.75 -9.81 6.49
N GLU A 251 -25.95 -10.19 5.23
CA GLU A 251 -25.61 -11.51 4.71
C GLU A 251 -24.09 -11.76 4.75
N ALA A 252 -23.29 -10.83 4.23
CA ALA A 252 -21.83 -10.94 4.21
C ALA A 252 -21.24 -11.08 5.61
N VAL A 253 -21.67 -10.23 6.55
CA VAL A 253 -21.21 -10.26 7.95
C VAL A 253 -21.66 -11.56 8.63
N SER A 254 -22.87 -12.04 8.38
CA SER A 254 -23.35 -13.32 8.93
C SER A 254 -22.54 -14.51 8.41
N ILE A 255 -22.16 -14.49 7.12
CA ILE A 255 -21.28 -15.50 6.52
C ILE A 255 -19.88 -15.45 7.15
N HIS A 256 -19.29 -14.25 7.25
CA HIS A 256 -17.98 -14.07 7.87
C HIS A 256 -17.97 -14.50 9.34
N ALA A 257 -19.01 -14.18 10.10
CA ALA A 257 -19.15 -14.58 11.50
C ALA A 257 -19.20 -16.11 11.66
N ARG A 258 -19.84 -16.84 10.74
CA ARG A 258 -19.79 -18.31 10.74
C ARG A 258 -18.37 -18.84 10.50
N MET A 259 -17.65 -18.27 9.54
CA MET A 259 -16.24 -18.61 9.32
C MET A 259 -15.38 -18.33 10.55
N GLN A 260 -15.59 -17.20 11.24
CA GLN A 260 -14.90 -16.89 12.51
C GLN A 260 -15.25 -17.90 13.61
N LEU A 261 -16.52 -18.33 13.72
CA LEU A 261 -16.91 -19.37 14.67
C LEU A 261 -16.19 -20.70 14.38
N GLU A 262 -16.08 -21.09 13.11
CA GLU A 262 -15.36 -22.31 12.69
C GLU A 262 -13.86 -22.25 12.98
N GLN A 263 -13.26 -21.06 12.98
CA GLN A 263 -11.86 -20.87 13.38
C GLN A 263 -11.65 -20.77 14.90
N SER A 264 -12.72 -20.78 15.69
CA SER A 264 -12.61 -20.72 17.16
C SER A 264 -11.89 -21.95 17.69
N GLY A 265 -10.94 -21.73 18.60
CA GLY A 265 -10.10 -22.81 19.14
C GLY A 265 -8.93 -23.23 18.23
N ARG A 266 -8.79 -22.63 17.04
CA ARG A 266 -7.64 -22.84 16.14
C ARG A 266 -6.57 -21.75 16.26
N ALA A 267 -6.67 -20.89 17.29
CA ALA A 267 -5.77 -19.76 17.52
C ALA A 267 -4.28 -20.15 17.42
N ARG A 268 -3.88 -21.26 18.04
CA ARG A 268 -2.49 -21.71 17.99
C ARG A 268 -2.00 -22.01 16.58
N SER A 269 -2.82 -22.67 15.75
CA SER A 269 -2.46 -22.99 14.37
C SER A 269 -2.23 -21.72 13.53
N TRP A 270 -3.02 -20.67 13.73
CA TRP A 270 -2.84 -19.39 13.03
C TRP A 270 -1.60 -18.63 13.51
N LEU A 271 -1.32 -18.65 14.82
CA LEU A 271 -0.08 -18.08 15.36
C LEU A 271 1.15 -18.81 14.80
N ASP A 272 1.11 -20.14 14.68
CA ASP A 272 2.19 -20.93 14.09
C ASP A 272 2.36 -20.68 12.57
N LEU A 273 1.31 -20.19 11.88
CA LEU A 273 1.36 -19.68 10.50
C LEU A 273 1.88 -18.22 10.40
N GLY A 274 2.16 -17.57 11.53
CA GLY A 274 2.71 -16.22 11.59
C GLY A 274 1.67 -15.10 11.70
N CYS A 275 0.38 -15.41 11.85
CA CYS A 275 -0.62 -14.38 12.15
C CYS A 275 -0.28 -13.66 13.46
N PRO A 276 -0.36 -12.32 13.54
CA PRO A 276 -0.08 -11.58 14.76
C PRO A 276 -1.00 -11.98 15.92
N ASP A 277 -0.42 -12.05 17.13
CA ASP A 277 -1.18 -12.14 18.37
C ASP A 277 -1.68 -10.75 18.78
N ARG A 278 -3.00 -10.55 18.68
CA ARG A 278 -3.73 -9.39 19.18
C ARG A 278 -4.82 -9.83 20.16
N THR A 279 -4.60 -10.92 20.90
CA THR A 279 -5.51 -11.38 21.96
C THR A 279 -5.68 -10.32 23.05
N LEU A 280 -6.76 -10.37 23.83
CA LEU A 280 -7.02 -9.34 24.85
C LEU A 280 -5.89 -9.22 25.88
N GLY A 281 -5.31 -10.35 26.30
CA GLY A 281 -4.15 -10.36 27.19
C GLY A 281 -2.95 -9.67 26.55
N ARG A 282 -2.64 -9.99 25.28
CA ARG A 282 -1.57 -9.33 24.53
C ARG A 282 -1.85 -7.84 24.31
N MET A 283 -3.11 -7.47 24.08
CA MET A 283 -3.52 -6.08 23.88
C MET A 283 -3.23 -5.24 25.14
N VAL A 284 -3.48 -5.77 26.34
CA VAL A 284 -3.13 -5.10 27.61
C VAL A 284 -1.64 -4.73 27.66
N ASP A 285 -0.76 -5.64 27.24
CA ASP A 285 0.68 -5.39 27.17
C ASP A 285 1.06 -4.35 26.11
N LEU A 286 0.26 -4.22 25.05
CA LEU A 286 0.50 -3.32 23.92
C LEU A 286 -0.09 -1.92 24.11
N VAL A 287 -1.01 -1.69 25.05
CA VAL A 287 -1.65 -0.38 25.26
C VAL A 287 -0.63 0.73 25.56
N ASP A 288 0.27 0.54 26.54
CA ASP A 288 1.22 1.60 26.91
C ASP A 288 2.28 1.84 25.82
N PRO A 289 2.88 0.80 25.20
CA PRO A 289 3.75 1.01 24.04
C PRO A 289 3.05 1.75 22.90
N LEU A 290 1.81 1.39 22.57
CA LEU A 290 1.05 2.02 21.49
C LEU A 290 0.78 3.50 21.80
N ILE A 291 0.32 3.83 23.00
CA ILE A 291 0.12 5.21 23.44
C ILE A 291 1.43 5.99 23.37
N THR A 292 2.53 5.41 23.87
CA THR A 292 3.85 6.04 23.89
C THR A 292 4.33 6.38 22.47
N VAL A 293 4.25 5.41 21.56
CA VAL A 293 4.65 5.60 20.15
C VAL A 293 3.73 6.61 19.47
N SER A 294 2.42 6.52 19.68
CA SER A 294 1.43 7.41 19.07
C SER A 294 1.58 8.86 19.54
N ALA A 295 1.83 9.07 20.84
CA ALA A 295 2.10 10.39 21.42
C ALA A 295 3.43 10.99 20.93
N GLY A 296 4.45 10.14 20.70
CA GLY A 296 5.72 10.59 20.12
C GLY A 296 5.66 10.80 18.61
N MET A 297 4.70 10.19 17.92
CA MET A 297 4.59 10.23 16.47
C MET A 297 4.22 11.64 16.00
N LEU A 298 5.11 12.23 15.18
CA LEU A 298 4.94 13.58 14.64
C LEU A 298 4.84 14.68 15.71
N ALA A 299 5.35 14.45 16.93
CA ALA A 299 5.34 15.45 18.00
C ALA A 299 5.92 16.80 17.53
N GLY A 300 5.18 17.89 17.80
CA GLY A 300 5.53 19.25 17.39
C GLY A 300 5.35 19.55 15.89
N ARG A 301 4.77 18.63 15.10
CA ARG A 301 4.40 18.87 13.69
C ARG A 301 2.92 19.28 13.59
N PRO A 302 2.55 20.06 12.55
CA PRO A 302 1.14 20.41 12.30
C PRO A 302 0.19 19.22 12.11
N ASP A 303 0.71 18.09 11.63
CA ASP A 303 -0.05 16.85 11.41
C ASP A 303 -0.01 15.88 12.60
N GLY A 304 0.69 16.23 13.68
CA GLY A 304 0.76 15.45 14.92
C GLY A 304 -0.41 15.73 15.85
N LEU A 305 -0.51 14.94 16.92
CA LEU A 305 -1.47 15.19 18.00
C LEU A 305 -1.13 16.50 18.71
N SER A 306 -2.15 17.27 19.10
CA SER A 306 -1.96 18.42 20.00
C SER A 306 -1.48 17.96 21.39
N ASP A 307 -1.00 18.89 22.21
CA ASP A 307 -0.62 18.59 23.59
C ASP A 307 -1.83 18.05 24.38
N GLU A 308 -3.01 18.64 24.16
CA GLU A 308 -4.27 18.19 24.78
C GLU A 308 -4.71 16.80 24.28
N GLU A 309 -4.58 16.53 22.98
CA GLU A 309 -4.88 15.20 22.41
C GLU A 309 -3.90 14.14 22.93
N THR A 310 -2.63 14.51 23.11
CA THR A 310 -1.60 13.65 23.68
C THR A 310 -1.89 13.33 25.14
N GLU A 311 -2.23 14.33 25.95
CA GLU A 311 -2.61 14.14 27.35
C GLU A 311 -3.88 13.27 27.46
N ALA A 312 -4.88 13.53 26.61
CA ALA A 312 -6.10 12.72 26.55
C ALA A 312 -5.79 11.26 26.19
N LEU A 313 -4.96 11.01 25.18
CA LEU A 313 -4.54 9.67 24.77
C LEU A 313 -3.79 8.94 25.89
N GLN A 314 -2.87 9.62 26.56
CA GLN A 314 -2.14 9.08 27.72
C GLN A 314 -3.08 8.71 28.87
N GLY A 315 -4.12 9.53 29.10
CA GLY A 315 -5.16 9.27 30.09
C GLY A 315 -6.03 8.03 29.80
N LEU A 316 -6.00 7.49 28.59
CA LEU A 316 -6.78 6.30 28.21
C LEU A 316 -6.14 4.97 28.61
N SER A 317 -4.86 4.92 28.97
CA SER A 317 -4.13 3.66 29.22
C SER A 317 -4.88 2.71 30.16
N MET A 318 -5.15 3.15 31.39
CA MET A 318 -5.83 2.30 32.39
C MET A 318 -7.25 1.94 31.95
N ARG A 319 -7.96 2.87 31.30
CA ARG A 319 -9.31 2.62 30.80
C ARG A 319 -9.33 1.52 29.75
N LEU A 320 -8.42 1.56 28.77
CA LEU A 320 -8.31 0.55 27.71
C LEU A 320 -7.98 -0.83 28.28
N LYS A 321 -7.07 -0.89 29.26
CA LYS A 321 -6.72 -2.15 29.96
C LYS A 321 -7.90 -2.73 30.72
N VAL A 322 -8.67 -1.89 31.43
CA VAL A 322 -9.90 -2.32 32.11
C VAL A 322 -10.94 -2.84 31.11
N MET A 323 -11.12 -2.16 29.98
CA MET A 323 -12.04 -2.63 28.93
C MET A 323 -11.61 -3.98 28.35
N CYS A 324 -10.30 -4.22 28.16
CA CYS A 324 -9.79 -5.53 27.75
C CYS A 324 -10.12 -6.62 28.77
N ALA A 325 -9.94 -6.33 30.07
CA ALA A 325 -10.29 -7.28 31.14
C ALA A 325 -11.79 -7.57 31.19
N GLN A 326 -12.64 -6.54 31.07
CA GLN A 326 -14.09 -6.70 31.01
C GLN A 326 -14.54 -7.55 29.82
N LEU A 327 -13.91 -7.38 28.65
CA LEU A 327 -14.18 -8.23 27.49
C LEU A 327 -13.75 -9.68 27.72
N ALA A 328 -12.63 -9.89 28.42
CA ALA A 328 -12.14 -11.23 28.73
C ALA A 328 -13.11 -12.01 29.64
N ASP A 329 -13.83 -11.32 30.53
CA ASP A 329 -14.80 -11.93 31.46
C ASP A 329 -16.01 -12.59 30.75
N PHE A 330 -16.30 -12.22 29.50
CA PHE A 330 -17.35 -12.89 28.72
C PHE A 330 -16.95 -14.29 28.24
N ASN A 331 -15.68 -14.69 28.38
CA ASN A 331 -15.16 -16.01 28.00
C ASN A 331 -15.46 -16.38 26.54
N ILE A 332 -15.49 -15.38 25.65
CA ILE A 332 -15.61 -15.61 24.21
C ILE A 332 -14.24 -16.05 23.69
N PRO A 333 -14.13 -17.22 23.03
CA PRO A 333 -12.86 -17.69 22.50
C PRO A 333 -12.28 -16.72 21.46
N HIS A 334 -10.96 -16.53 21.49
CA HIS A 334 -10.26 -15.86 20.40
C HIS A 334 -10.41 -16.66 19.10
N SER A 335 -10.47 -15.93 17.99
CA SER A 335 -10.57 -16.51 16.65
C SER A 335 -9.69 -15.73 15.67
N LEU A 336 -9.58 -16.26 14.45
CA LEU A 336 -9.03 -15.50 13.34
C LEU A 336 -9.96 -14.33 13.01
N VAL A 337 -9.41 -13.13 13.00
CA VAL A 337 -10.09 -11.90 12.60
C VAL A 337 -9.41 -11.36 11.35
N HIS A 338 -10.21 -10.91 10.38
CA HIS A 338 -9.71 -10.32 9.14
C HIS A 338 -8.88 -9.05 9.37
N GLY A 339 -9.26 -8.24 10.37
CA GLY A 339 -8.55 -7.02 10.78
C GLY A 339 -8.86 -5.76 9.97
N ASP A 340 -9.48 -5.90 8.79
CA ASP A 340 -9.88 -4.78 7.91
C ASP A 340 -11.11 -5.13 7.04
N LEU A 341 -12.18 -5.64 7.65
CA LEU A 341 -13.36 -6.11 6.91
C LEU A 341 -14.28 -4.96 6.41
N GLY A 342 -13.90 -3.69 6.62
CA GLY A 342 -14.74 -2.51 6.36
C GLY A 342 -15.01 -2.20 4.88
N GLY A 343 -14.34 -2.89 3.95
CA GLY A 343 -14.52 -2.71 2.51
C GLY A 343 -13.94 -3.81 1.62
N ASN A 344 -13.23 -4.78 2.20
CA ASN A 344 -12.54 -5.83 1.47
C ASN A 344 -13.45 -7.05 1.20
N ILE A 345 -14.64 -6.75 0.65
CA ILE A 345 -15.66 -7.73 0.28
C ILE A 345 -16.11 -7.48 -1.16
N LEU A 346 -16.02 -8.50 -2.01
CA LEU A 346 -16.60 -8.49 -3.35
C LEU A 346 -17.89 -9.29 -3.38
N VAL A 347 -18.86 -8.82 -4.16
CA VAL A 347 -20.07 -9.54 -4.56
C VAL A 347 -19.87 -10.06 -5.97
N LYS A 348 -19.93 -11.39 -6.12
CA LYS A 348 -19.87 -12.09 -7.40
C LYS A 348 -21.21 -12.04 -8.12
N ASP A 349 -21.20 -12.32 -9.43
CA ASP A 349 -22.40 -12.32 -10.27
C ASP A 349 -23.44 -13.37 -9.84
N ASP A 350 -22.98 -14.45 -9.20
CA ASP A 350 -23.83 -15.51 -8.62
C ASP A 350 -24.41 -15.15 -7.24
N GLY A 351 -24.13 -13.94 -6.74
CA GLY A 351 -24.55 -13.48 -5.41
C GLY A 351 -23.64 -13.97 -4.27
N GLY A 352 -22.59 -14.74 -4.56
CA GLY A 352 -21.59 -15.13 -3.57
C GLY A 352 -20.71 -13.96 -3.13
N PHE A 353 -20.01 -14.14 -2.01
CA PHE A 353 -19.05 -13.16 -1.49
C PHE A 353 -17.62 -13.67 -1.58
N VAL A 354 -16.68 -12.76 -1.80
CA VAL A 354 -15.25 -12.99 -1.62
C VAL A 354 -14.71 -12.01 -0.60
N PHE A 355 -14.06 -12.53 0.44
CA PHE A 355 -13.32 -11.78 1.45
C PHE A 355 -11.84 -11.84 1.09
N PHE A 356 -11.25 -10.68 0.80
CA PHE A 356 -9.89 -10.58 0.30
C PHE A 356 -9.09 -9.58 1.13
N ASP A 357 -7.79 -9.44 0.85
CA ASP A 357 -6.91 -8.54 1.62
C ASP A 357 -6.77 -8.96 3.10
N TRP A 358 -6.25 -10.17 3.32
CA TRP A 358 -6.04 -10.76 4.65
C TRP A 358 -4.74 -10.27 5.30
N THR A 359 -4.26 -9.08 4.93
CA THR A 359 -2.99 -8.51 5.39
C THR A 359 -2.99 -8.20 6.89
N ASP A 360 -4.15 -7.85 7.43
CA ASP A 360 -4.34 -7.58 8.87
C ASP A 360 -4.89 -8.79 9.65
N ALA A 361 -4.84 -9.98 9.05
CA ALA A 361 -5.35 -11.20 9.65
C ALA A 361 -4.61 -11.52 10.94
N CYS A 362 -5.34 -11.57 12.06
CA CYS A 362 -4.73 -11.75 13.38
C CYS A 362 -5.57 -12.67 14.25
N ILE A 363 -4.97 -13.15 15.34
CA ILE A 363 -5.73 -13.77 16.41
C ILE A 363 -6.15 -12.70 17.40
N SER A 364 -7.45 -12.53 17.57
CA SER A 364 -8.01 -11.56 18.51
C SER A 364 -9.38 -11.99 19.02
N HIS A 365 -10.00 -11.14 19.83
CA HIS A 365 -11.41 -11.26 20.18
C HIS A 365 -12.27 -11.11 18.90
N PRO A 366 -13.30 -11.93 18.65
CA PRO A 366 -14.02 -11.93 17.37
C PRO A 366 -14.79 -10.64 17.06
N PHE A 367 -15.01 -9.78 18.06
CA PHE A 367 -15.61 -8.44 17.92
C PHE A 367 -14.56 -7.32 17.87
N PHE A 368 -13.32 -7.64 17.49
CA PHE A 368 -12.24 -6.68 17.29
C PHE A 368 -12.58 -5.63 16.24
#